data_AF-A0A350NP25-F1
#
_entry.id   AF-A0A350NP25-F1
#
_cell.length_a   1.000
_cell.length_b   1.000
_cell.length_c   1.000
_cell.angle_alpha   90.00
_cell.angle_beta   90.00
_cell.angle_gamma   90.00
#
_symmetry.space_group_name_H-M   'P 1'
#
loop_
_entity.id
_entity.type
_entity.pdbx_description
1 polymer ?
#
loop_
_entity_poly.entity_id
_entity_poly.type
_entity_poly.pdbx_seq_one_letter_code
_entity_poly.pdbx_strand_id
1 'polypeptide(L)'
;MEKGYVQVYTGEGKGKTTAAMGLIVRALGAGLKVLFIQFMKGSEYSEIKFLRHVSSAAQLEIKQYGTGSFITGKADLEQIAAG
;
A
#
# COMPACT_ATOMS: atom_id res chain seq x y z
N MET A 1 -16.24 -11.48 -18.51
CA MET A 1 -15.42 -10.99 -17.37
C MET A 1 -14.41 -12.07 -17.04
N GLU A 2 -13.14 -11.73 -16.92
CA GLU A 2 -12.13 -12.65 -16.41
C GLU A 2 -12.29 -12.84 -14.89
N LYS A 3 -11.82 -13.97 -14.37
CA LYS A 3 -11.98 -14.34 -12.96
C LYS A 3 -10.98 -13.55 -12.08
N GLY A 4 -11.49 -12.83 -11.09
CA GLY A 4 -10.67 -12.15 -10.07
C GLY A 4 -10.27 -13.09 -8.92
N TYR A 5 -9.12 -12.81 -8.31
CA TYR A 5 -8.59 -13.56 -7.16
C TYR A 5 -8.20 -12.62 -6.01
N VAL A 6 -8.27 -13.12 -4.78
CA VAL A 6 -7.83 -12.43 -3.57
C VAL A 6 -6.62 -13.17 -3.00
N GLN A 7 -5.53 -12.44 -2.75
CA GLN A 7 -4.33 -12.96 -2.11
C GLN A 7 -4.17 -12.34 -0.73
N VAL A 8 -3.95 -13.20 0.29
CA VAL A 8 -3.77 -12.77 1.67
C VAL A 8 -2.38 -13.18 2.13
N TYR A 9 -1.53 -12.19 2.40
CA TYR A 9 -0.22 -12.41 3.01
C TYR A 9 -0.32 -12.14 4.52
N THR A 10 -0.27 -13.19 5.33
CA THR A 10 -0.42 -13.14 6.80
C THR A 10 0.74 -13.83 7.53
N GLY A 11 0.72 -13.84 8.86
CA GLY A 11 1.77 -14.39 9.74
C GLY A 11 2.76 -13.34 10.23
N GLU A 12 3.66 -13.71 11.14
CA GLU A 12 4.61 -12.78 11.79
C GLU A 12 5.88 -12.53 10.98
N GLY A 13 6.18 -13.39 10.00
CA GLY A 13 7.37 -13.30 9.17
C GLY A 13 7.49 -11.98 8.40
N LYS A 14 8.73 -11.51 8.22
CA LYS A 14 9.05 -10.38 7.34
C LYS A 14 8.73 -10.75 5.88
N GLY A 15 8.37 -9.75 5.06
CA GLY A 15 8.19 -9.93 3.61
C GLY A 15 6.76 -9.79 3.07
N LYS A 16 5.73 -9.67 3.93
CA LYS A 16 4.33 -9.47 3.48
C LYS A 16 4.17 -8.24 2.58
N THR A 17 4.72 -7.09 3.02
CA THR A 17 4.70 -5.86 2.22
C THR A 17 5.53 -6.01 0.95
N THR A 18 6.68 -6.68 1.03
CA THR A 18 7.57 -6.92 -0.11
C THR A 18 6.91 -7.79 -1.19
N ALA A 19 6.18 -8.83 -0.79
CA ALA A 19 5.42 -9.67 -1.72
C ALA A 19 4.33 -8.86 -2.44
N ALA A 20 3.58 -8.03 -1.71
CA ALA A 20 2.61 -7.11 -2.30
C ALA A 20 3.25 -6.11 -3.29
N MET A 21 4.43 -5.57 -2.95
CA MET A 21 5.19 -4.69 -3.85
C MET A 21 5.65 -5.39 -5.14
N GLY A 22 6.13 -6.64 -5.04
CA GLY A 22 6.47 -7.44 -6.21
C GLY A 22 5.27 -7.69 -7.12
N LEU A 23 4.09 -7.89 -6.56
CA LEU A 23 2.85 -8.03 -7.33
C LEU A 23 2.46 -6.73 -8.04
N ILE A 24 2.61 -5.58 -7.37
CA ILE A 24 2.38 -4.26 -7.97
C ILE A 24 3.29 -4.07 -9.19
N VAL A 25 4.61 -4.28 -9.04
CA VAL A 25 5.57 -4.12 -10.14
C VAL A 25 5.22 -5.06 -11.30
N ARG A 26 4.85 -6.31 -11.02
CA ARG A 26 4.42 -7.27 -12.05
C ARG A 26 3.17 -6.79 -12.80
N ALA A 27 2.16 -6.30 -12.09
CA ALA A 27 0.93 -5.81 -12.69
C ALA A 27 1.19 -4.57 -13.57
N LEU A 28 2.01 -3.63 -13.10
CA LEU A 28 2.40 -2.46 -13.88
C LEU A 28 3.19 -2.84 -15.14
N GLY A 29 4.12 -3.80 -15.03
CA GLY A 29 4.85 -4.34 -16.18
C GLY A 29 3.95 -5.03 -17.22
N ALA A 30 2.79 -5.54 -16.80
CA ALA A 30 1.75 -6.07 -17.67
C ALA A 30 0.77 -5.01 -18.21
N GLY A 31 0.99 -3.72 -17.93
CA GLY A 31 0.12 -2.63 -18.37
C GLY A 31 -1.20 -2.53 -17.62
N LEU A 32 -1.32 -3.15 -16.44
CA LEU A 32 -2.53 -3.10 -15.61
C LEU A 32 -2.57 -1.85 -14.74
N LYS A 33 -3.78 -1.41 -14.40
CA LYS A 33 -4.04 -0.34 -13.43
C LYS A 33 -3.93 -0.88 -12.01
N VAL A 34 -3.22 -0.16 -11.15
CA VAL A 34 -3.00 -0.57 -9.76
C VAL A 34 -3.36 0.56 -8.82
N LEU A 35 -4.16 0.24 -7.80
CA LEU A 35 -4.42 1.10 -6.65
C LEU A 35 -3.74 0.48 -5.43
N PHE A 36 -2.79 1.19 -4.83
CA PHE A 36 -2.08 0.76 -3.64
C PHE A 36 -2.48 1.59 -2.43
N ILE A 37 -3.13 0.94 -1.46
CA ILE A 37 -3.60 1.57 -0.23
C ILE A 37 -2.80 1.05 0.95
N GLN A 38 -2.31 1.94 1.80
CA GLN A 38 -1.65 1.59 3.05
C GLN A 38 -2.40 2.20 4.23
N PHE A 39 -2.65 1.39 5.25
CA PHE A 39 -3.19 1.82 6.53
C PHE A 39 -2.11 1.81 7.60
N MET A 40 -2.25 2.67 8.62
CA MET A 40 -1.39 2.71 9.81
C MET A 40 0.11 2.90 9.48
N LYS A 41 0.42 3.62 8.40
CA LYS A 41 1.80 3.91 7.99
C LYS A 41 1.95 5.40 7.71
N GLY A 42 2.69 6.08 8.58
CA GLY A 42 3.09 7.48 8.42
C GLY A 42 4.54 7.67 7.98
N SER A 43 5.31 6.58 7.86
CA SER A 43 6.74 6.62 7.51
C SER A 43 6.96 6.32 6.02
N GLU A 44 7.76 7.14 5.35
CA GLU A 44 8.17 6.89 3.97
C GLU A 44 9.27 5.81 3.90
N TYR A 45 8.90 4.63 3.43
CA TYR A 45 9.85 3.59 3.07
C TYR A 45 10.46 3.86 1.68
N SER A 46 11.70 3.41 1.45
CA SER A 46 12.42 3.65 0.19
C SER A 46 11.70 3.08 -1.03
N GLU A 47 11.00 1.95 -0.87
CA GLU A 47 10.22 1.34 -1.96
C GLU A 47 9.00 2.20 -2.32
N ILE A 48 8.39 2.88 -1.36
CA ILE A 48 7.26 3.80 -1.61
C ILE A 48 7.75 5.02 -2.37
N LYS A 49 8.92 5.57 -2.00
CA LYS A 49 9.56 6.69 -2.72
C LYS A 49 9.79 6.33 -4.18
N PHE A 50 10.34 5.14 -4.45
CA PHE A 50 10.51 4.65 -5.81
C PHE A 50 9.18 4.53 -6.56
N LEU A 51 8.18 3.90 -5.95
CA LEU A 51 6.85 3.73 -6.55
C LEU A 51 6.18 5.08 -6.88
N ARG A 52 6.33 6.10 -6.01
CA ARG A 52 5.86 7.47 -6.29
C ARG A 52 6.63 8.14 -7.43
N HIS A 53 7.91 7.82 -7.61
CA HIS A 53 8.70 8.38 -8.69
C HIS A 53 8.27 7.81 -10.06
N VAL A 54 7.91 6.53 -10.10
CA VAL A 54 7.45 5.86 -11.33
C VAL A 54 5.95 5.98 -11.57
N SER A 55 5.17 6.43 -10.59
CA SER A 55 3.69 6.51 -10.72
C SER A 55 3.21 7.51 -11.75
N SER A 56 4.03 8.49 -12.14
CA SER A 56 3.69 9.42 -13.24
C SER A 56 3.80 8.77 -14.62
N ALA A 57 4.68 7.78 -14.77
CA ALA A 57 4.89 7.03 -16.00
C ALA A 57 4.12 5.69 -16.04
N ALA A 58 3.59 5.25 -14.90
CA ALA A 58 2.88 3.98 -14.73
C ALA A 58 1.43 4.21 -14.30
N GLN A 59 0.55 3.25 -14.57
CA GLN A 59 -0.86 3.32 -14.14
C GLN A 59 -1.02 2.97 -12.65
N LEU A 60 -0.34 3.71 -11.77
CA LEU A 60 -0.27 3.48 -10.33
C LEU A 60 -0.81 4.66 -9.52
N GLU A 61 -1.77 4.41 -8.65
CA GLU A 61 -2.24 5.36 -7.64
C GLU A 61 -1.84 4.86 -6.24
N ILE A 62 -1.30 5.74 -5.39
CA ILE A 62 -0.86 5.39 -4.03
C ILE A 62 -1.58 6.29 -3.02
N LYS A 63 -2.33 5.66 -2.10
CA LYS A 63 -2.98 6.34 -0.97
C LYS A 63 -2.46 5.80 0.35
N GLN A 64 -2.05 6.69 1.24
CA GLN A 64 -1.58 6.33 2.58
C GLN A 64 -2.49 7.00 3.60
N TYR A 65 -2.97 6.20 4.55
CA TYR A 65 -3.92 6.58 5.58
C TYR A 65 -3.39 6.21 6.97
N GLY A 66 -3.69 7.05 7.95
CA GLY A 66 -3.35 6.83 9.36
C GLY A 66 -2.13 7.61 9.87
N THR A 67 -1.99 7.65 11.20
CA THR A 67 -1.15 8.63 11.92
C THR A 67 0.29 8.18 12.19
N GLY A 68 0.78 7.13 11.53
CA GLY A 68 2.12 6.57 11.78
C GLY A 68 2.35 6.00 13.18
N SER A 69 1.34 6.04 14.04
CA SER A 69 1.33 5.49 15.39
C SER A 69 0.39 4.28 15.46
N PHE A 70 0.65 3.36 16.40
CA PHE A 70 -0.29 2.29 16.68
C PHE A 70 -1.59 2.88 17.24
N ILE A 71 -2.72 2.48 16.67
CA ILE A 71 -4.04 2.81 17.20
C ILE A 71 -4.19 2.01 18.49
N THR A 72 -4.10 2.69 19.63
CA THR A 72 -4.29 2.11 20.95
C THR A 72 -5.38 2.91 21.67
N GLY A 73 -6.45 2.23 22.11
CA GLY A 73 -7.58 2.88 22.78
C GLY A 73 -8.67 3.41 21.84
N LYS A 74 -9.41 4.44 22.30
CA LYS A 74 -10.46 5.11 21.51
C LYS A 74 -9.81 6.00 20.45
N ALA A 75 -10.32 5.96 19.22
CA ALA A 75 -9.84 6.81 18.14
C ALA A 75 -9.87 8.28 18.57
N ASP A 76 -8.70 8.93 18.55
CA ASP A 76 -8.60 10.36 18.78
C ASP A 76 -9.05 11.14 17.52
N LEU A 77 -9.35 12.43 17.68
CA LEU A 77 -9.84 13.27 16.59
C LEU A 77 -8.79 13.47 15.48
N GLU A 78 -7.50 13.39 15.79
CA GLU A 78 -6.43 13.46 14.79
C GLU A 78 -6.35 12.20 13.93
N GLN A 79 -6.61 11.02 14.50
CA GLN A 79 -6.69 9.74 13.82
C GLN A 79 -7.87 9.66 12.88
N ILE A 80 -9.00 10.27 13.26
CA ILE A 80 -10.19 10.37 12.41
C ILE A 80 -9.94 11.35 11.26
N ALA A 81 -9.25 12.46 11.50
CA ALA A 81 -8.93 13.46 10.49
C ALA A 81 -7.78 13.06 9.54
N ALA A 82 -6.96 12.07 9.91
CA ALA A 82 -5.85 11.54 9.10
C ALA A 82 -6.25 10.43 8.10
N GLY A 83 -7.55 10.10 8.02
CA GLY A 83 -8.14 9.23 7.00
C GLY A 83 -8.67 10.02 5.81
#